data_AF-W8BD00-F1
#
_entry.id   AF-W8BD00-F1
#
_cell.length_a   1.000
_cell.length_b   1.000
_cell.length_c   1.000
_cell.angle_alpha   90.00
_cell.angle_beta   90.00
_cell.angle_gamma   90.00
#
_symmetry.space_group_name_H-M   'P 1'
#
loop_
_entity.id
_entity.type
_entity.pdbx_description
1 polymer ?
#
loop_
_entity_poly.entity_id
_entity_poly.type
_entity_poly.pdbx_seq_one_letter_code
_entity_poly.pdbx_strand_id
1 'polypeptide(L)'
;MWNVYGADNVTVNQAESWFRRFRSGNIDLNDAPDSGGLIVENIEIVKFEPHDSTLLIAQELNIATKTVWSHTKEAGYTKTLTIRVSHGLTKRNSWIESSAASHCIIDSFLKRMVTSDENCITYSNVK
;
A
#
# COMPACT_ATOMS: atom_id res chain seq x y z
N MET A 1 -24.33 38.44 -34.19
CA MET A 1 -24.07 38.95 -32.84
C MET A 1 -22.84 38.22 -32.32
N TRP A 2 -21.65 38.76 -32.56
CA TRP A 2 -20.37 38.14 -32.20
C TRP A 2 -19.52 39.22 -31.53
N ASN A 3 -19.60 39.40 -30.21
CA ASN A 3 -18.52 40.12 -29.52
C ASN A 3 -18.64 40.05 -27.98
N VAL A 4 -17.94 39.10 -27.37
CA VAL A 4 -17.45 39.26 -25.98
C VAL A 4 -16.03 38.69 -25.84
N TYR A 5 -15.67 37.62 -26.58
CA TYR A 5 -14.39 36.89 -26.36
C TYR A 5 -13.53 36.59 -27.61
N GLY A 6 -13.83 37.10 -28.80
CA GLY A 6 -13.00 36.89 -30.00
C GLY A 6 -13.11 35.49 -30.64
N ALA A 7 -12.11 35.11 -31.45
CA ALA A 7 -12.12 33.90 -32.29
C ALA A 7 -11.97 32.58 -31.51
N ASP A 8 -11.49 32.62 -30.27
CA ASP A 8 -11.33 31.46 -29.38
C ASP A 8 -12.60 31.21 -28.54
N ASN A 9 -13.76 31.21 -29.20
CA ASN A 9 -15.05 30.98 -28.53
C ASN A 9 -15.46 29.50 -28.51
N VAL A 10 -16.35 29.19 -27.56
CA VAL A 10 -17.00 27.89 -27.46
C VAL A 10 -17.84 27.66 -28.72
N THR A 11 -17.60 26.54 -29.40
CA THR A 11 -18.38 26.17 -30.59
C THR A 11 -19.85 25.95 -30.23
N VAL A 12 -20.76 26.13 -31.20
CA VAL A 12 -22.20 25.90 -31.02
C VAL A 12 -22.46 24.49 -30.44
N ASN A 13 -21.75 23.48 -30.92
CA ASN A 13 -21.87 22.10 -30.44
C ASN A 13 -21.48 21.95 -28.95
N GLN A 14 -20.43 22.62 -28.50
CA GLN A 14 -20.02 22.61 -27.10
C GLN A 14 -21.06 23.32 -26.22
N ALA A 15 -21.57 24.47 -26.66
CA ALA A 15 -22.62 25.20 -25.94
C ALA A 15 -23.91 24.37 -25.80
N GLU A 16 -24.34 23.71 -26.88
CA GLU A 16 -25.50 22.81 -26.85
C GLU A 16 -25.32 21.62 -25.91
N SER A 17 -24.11 21.06 -25.85
CA SER A 17 -23.78 19.96 -24.93
C SER A 17 -23.90 20.41 -23.47
N TRP A 18 -23.38 21.58 -23.14
CA TRP A 18 -23.53 22.21 -21.81
C TRP A 18 -25.00 22.47 -21.46
N PHE A 19 -25.79 23.03 -22.39
CA PHE A 19 -27.23 23.23 -22.17
C PHE A 19 -27.99 21.94 -21.91
N ARG A 20 -27.66 20.85 -22.62
CA ARG A 20 -28.25 19.52 -22.36
C ARG A 20 -27.91 19.01 -20.96
N ARG A 21 -26.65 19.18 -20.52
CA ARG A 21 -26.17 18.79 -19.19
C ARG A 21 -26.87 19.58 -18.07
N PHE A 22 -27.05 20.88 -18.24
CA PHE A 22 -27.79 21.71 -17.28
C PHE A 22 -29.28 21.34 -17.22
N ARG A 23 -29.91 21.05 -18.37
CA ARG A 23 -31.32 20.62 -18.41
C ARG A 23 -31.55 19.26 -17.73
N SER A 24 -30.56 18.39 -17.67
CA SER A 24 -30.66 17.13 -16.92
C SER A 24 -30.41 17.28 -15.42
N GLY A 25 -30.20 18.51 -14.93
CA GLY A 25 -29.96 18.81 -13.51
C GLY A 25 -28.50 18.64 -13.08
N ASN A 26 -27.59 18.34 -14.01
CA ASN A 26 -26.15 18.27 -13.73
C ASN A 26 -25.51 19.65 -13.96
N ILE A 27 -25.26 20.35 -12.85
CA ILE A 27 -24.62 21.68 -12.83
C ILE A 27 -23.11 21.63 -12.59
N ASP A 28 -22.52 20.44 -12.57
CA ASP A 28 -21.08 20.28 -12.39
C ASP A 28 -20.34 20.83 -13.60
N LEU A 29 -19.47 21.81 -13.34
CA LEU A 29 -18.64 22.47 -14.34
C LEU A 29 -17.35 21.70 -14.61
N ASN A 30 -17.03 20.70 -13.79
CA ASN A 30 -15.88 19.85 -14.05
C ASN A 30 -16.20 18.86 -15.16
N ASP A 31 -15.17 18.52 -15.93
CA ASP A 31 -15.26 17.37 -16.81
C ASP A 31 -15.53 16.12 -15.98
N ALA A 32 -16.33 15.21 -16.54
CA ALA A 32 -16.46 13.90 -15.93
C ALA A 32 -15.05 13.31 -15.80
N PRO A 33 -14.73 12.60 -14.70
CA PRO A 33 -13.43 11.96 -14.59
C PRO A 33 -13.23 11.13 -15.86
N ASP A 34 -12.19 11.48 -16.63
CA ASP A 34 -11.86 10.76 -17.85
C ASP A 34 -11.75 9.29 -17.43
N SER A 35 -12.62 8.46 -17.98
CA SER A 35 -12.60 7.01 -17.77
C SER A 35 -11.39 6.37 -18.48
N GLY A 36 -10.29 7.12 -18.62
CA GLY A 36 -9.00 6.68 -19.12
C GLY A 36 -8.52 5.57 -18.22
N GLY A 37 -8.72 4.34 -18.71
CA GLY A 37 -8.64 3.13 -17.92
C GLY A 37 -7.29 2.95 -17.25
N LEU A 38 -7.29 2.97 -15.92
CA LEU A 38 -6.22 2.49 -15.05
C LEU A 38 -6.76 1.54 -13.97
N ILE A 39 -7.96 0.98 -14.18
CA ILE A 39 -8.56 0.01 -13.26
C ILE A 39 -7.86 -1.36 -13.37
N VAL A 40 -7.08 -1.58 -14.43
CA VAL A 40 -6.30 -2.81 -14.66
C VAL A 40 -5.24 -3.03 -13.57
N GLU A 41 -4.68 -1.98 -12.95
CA GLU A 41 -3.41 -2.15 -12.24
C GLU A 41 -3.52 -2.42 -10.72
N ASN A 42 -4.58 -2.02 -10.02
CA ASN A 42 -4.61 -2.19 -8.55
C ASN A 42 -4.88 -3.64 -8.10
N ILE A 43 -5.75 -4.39 -8.80
CA ILE A 43 -6.11 -5.76 -8.39
C ILE A 43 -4.95 -6.72 -8.64
N GLU A 44 -4.18 -6.50 -9.71
CA GLU A 44 -3.04 -7.34 -10.04
C GLU A 44 -1.86 -7.08 -9.12
N ILE A 45 -1.61 -5.83 -8.71
CA ILE A 45 -0.54 -5.50 -7.76
C ILE A 45 -0.83 -6.06 -6.36
N VAL A 46 -2.09 -6.09 -5.92
CA VAL A 46 -2.48 -6.66 -4.60
C VAL A 46 -2.22 -8.16 -4.48
N LYS A 47 -2.14 -8.89 -5.61
CA LYS A 47 -1.84 -10.33 -5.60
C LYS A 47 -0.38 -10.65 -5.28
N PHE A 48 0.53 -9.69 -5.41
CA PHE A 48 1.95 -9.89 -5.09
C PHE A 48 2.20 -9.80 -3.60
N GLU A 49 3.18 -10.56 -3.10
CA GLU A 49 3.49 -10.53 -1.69
C GLU A 49 4.11 -9.18 -1.30
N PRO A 50 3.88 -8.69 -0.07
CA PRO A 50 4.44 -7.41 0.42
C PRO A 50 5.97 -7.32 0.35
N HIS A 51 6.65 -8.45 0.16
CA HIS A 51 8.10 -8.57 0.08
C HIS A 51 8.64 -8.60 -1.35
N ASP A 52 7.77 -8.67 -2.36
CA ASP A 52 8.19 -8.67 -3.75
C ASP A 52 8.76 -7.31 -4.14
N SER A 53 9.88 -7.34 -4.85
CA SER A 53 10.48 -6.11 -5.36
C SER A 53 9.57 -5.48 -6.40
N THR A 54 9.37 -4.16 -6.32
CA THR A 54 8.64 -3.38 -7.33
C THR A 54 9.20 -3.57 -8.75
N LEU A 55 10.46 -3.99 -8.88
CA LEU A 55 11.07 -4.34 -10.17
C LEU A 55 10.54 -5.68 -10.72
N LEU A 56 10.40 -6.70 -9.88
CA LEU A 56 9.88 -8.01 -10.28
C LEU A 56 8.42 -7.91 -10.68
N ILE A 57 7.62 -7.18 -9.89
CA ILE A 57 6.22 -6.90 -10.20
C ILE A 57 6.10 -6.18 -11.55
N ALA A 58 6.95 -5.18 -11.79
CA ALA A 58 6.96 -4.44 -13.06
C ALA A 58 7.35 -5.31 -14.26
N GLN A 59 8.28 -6.25 -14.08
CA GLN A 59 8.66 -7.21 -15.13
C GLN A 59 7.53 -8.19 -15.43
N GLU A 60 6.89 -8.75 -14.39
CA GLU A 60 5.81 -9.73 -14.54
C GLU A 60 4.57 -9.11 -15.20
N LEU A 61 4.23 -7.88 -14.80
CA LEU A 61 3.10 -7.13 -15.36
C LEU A 61 3.46 -6.39 -16.66
N ASN A 62 4.73 -6.41 -17.08
CA ASN A 62 5.25 -5.68 -18.24
C ASN A 62 4.88 -4.19 -18.24
N ILE A 63 4.92 -3.56 -17.06
CA ILE A 63 4.64 -2.13 -16.85
C ILE A 63 5.87 -1.39 -16.32
N ALA A 64 5.87 -0.07 -16.42
CA ALA A 64 6.97 0.72 -15.92
C ALA A 64 7.06 0.65 -14.38
N THR A 65 8.27 0.50 -13.84
CA THR A 65 8.52 0.44 -12.38
C THR A 65 7.98 1.66 -11.63
N LYS A 66 8.03 2.85 -12.26
CA LYS A 66 7.44 4.08 -11.73
C LYS A 66 5.93 3.97 -11.51
N THR A 67 5.24 3.24 -12.39
CA THR A 67 3.78 3.06 -12.36
C THR A 67 3.40 2.14 -11.19
N VAL A 68 4.13 1.02 -11.02
CA VAL A 68 3.99 0.14 -9.84
C VAL A 68 4.20 0.92 -8.54
N TRP A 69 5.22 1.79 -8.48
CA TRP A 69 5.47 2.59 -7.29
C TRP A 69 4.34 3.58 -6.96
N SER A 70 3.80 4.26 -7.98
CA SER A 70 2.66 5.17 -7.78
C SER A 70 1.43 4.42 -7.27
N HIS A 71 1.08 3.30 -7.89
CA HIS A 71 -0.08 2.51 -7.48
C HIS A 71 0.09 1.86 -6.11
N THR A 72 1.26 1.30 -5.79
CA THR A 72 1.52 0.76 -4.44
C THR A 72 1.39 1.82 -3.36
N LYS A 73 1.82 3.07 -3.65
CA LYS A 73 1.66 4.21 -2.74
C LYS A 73 0.19 4.63 -2.61
N GLU A 74 -0.56 4.72 -3.71
CA GLU A 74 -2.00 5.03 -3.70
C GLU A 74 -2.82 3.96 -2.95
N ALA A 75 -2.43 2.70 -3.08
CA ALA A 75 -3.02 1.58 -2.34
C ALA A 75 -2.61 1.53 -0.86
N GLY A 76 -1.71 2.41 -0.40
CA GLY A 76 -1.31 2.52 0.99
C GLY A 76 -0.18 1.59 1.44
N TYR A 77 0.49 0.90 0.50
CA TYR A 77 1.65 0.08 0.83
C TYR A 77 2.87 0.96 1.12
N THR A 78 3.47 0.77 2.28
CA THR A 78 4.71 1.42 2.68
C THR A 78 5.85 0.42 2.77
N LYS A 79 7.05 0.80 2.32
CA LYS A 79 8.25 -0.01 2.53
C LYS A 79 8.61 -0.03 4.01
N THR A 80 8.29 -1.13 4.68
CA THR A 80 8.76 -1.40 6.05
C THR A 80 9.93 -2.37 6.00
N LEU A 81 10.91 -2.16 6.88
CA LEU A 81 11.95 -3.18 7.09
C LEU A 81 11.29 -4.45 7.62
N THR A 82 11.66 -5.60 7.06
CA THR A 82 11.19 -6.90 7.55
C THR A 82 11.56 -7.07 9.02
N ILE A 83 10.63 -7.60 9.80
CA ILE A 83 10.86 -7.91 11.22
C ILE A 83 12.03 -8.91 11.29
N ARG A 84 13.07 -8.58 12.06
CA ARG A 84 14.17 -9.50 12.33
C ARG A 84 13.66 -10.60 13.25
N VAL A 85 13.37 -11.76 12.67
CA VAL A 85 13.04 -12.97 13.43
C VAL A 85 14.34 -13.57 13.97
N SER A 86 14.39 -13.88 15.27
CA SER A 86 15.60 -14.40 15.92
C SER A 86 16.00 -15.78 15.40
N HIS A 87 15.02 -16.63 15.07
CA HIS A 87 15.23 -17.95 14.52
C HIS A 87 14.02 -18.45 13.74
N GLY A 88 14.26 -19.22 12.68
CA GLY A 88 13.20 -19.90 11.94
C GLY A 88 12.66 -21.07 12.77
N LEU A 89 11.43 -20.94 13.28
CA LEU A 89 10.80 -22.00 14.05
C LEU A 89 10.35 -23.17 13.16
N THR A 90 10.67 -24.39 13.58
CA THR A 90 10.03 -25.58 13.02
C THR A 90 8.60 -25.70 13.55
N LYS A 91 7.71 -26.40 12.82
CA LYS A 91 6.33 -26.66 13.27
C LYS A 91 6.28 -27.25 14.69
N ARG A 92 7.23 -28.15 15.01
CA ARG A 92 7.34 -28.77 16.33
C ARG A 92 7.69 -27.73 17.40
N ASN A 93 8.70 -26.90 17.16
CA ASN A 93 9.13 -25.89 18.14
C ASN A 93 8.02 -24.85 18.36
N SER A 94 7.34 -24.43 17.30
CA SER A 94 6.18 -23.52 17.39
C SER A 94 5.06 -24.11 18.26
N TRP A 95 4.76 -25.41 18.14
CA TRP A 95 3.78 -26.06 19.01
C TRP A 95 4.24 -26.09 20.47
N ILE A 96 5.51 -26.42 20.73
CA ILE A 96 6.07 -26.47 22.08
C ILE A 96 6.01 -25.09 22.74
N GLU A 97 6.42 -24.04 22.04
CA GLU A 97 6.40 -22.66 22.55
C GLU A 97 4.97 -22.19 22.85
N SER A 98 4.02 -22.45 21.95
CA SER A 98 2.61 -22.09 22.14
C SER A 98 1.99 -22.81 23.34
N SER A 99 2.27 -24.11 23.48
CA SER A 99 1.84 -24.91 24.63
C SER A 99 2.42 -24.38 25.94
N ALA A 100 3.73 -24.14 25.98
CA ALA A 100 4.40 -23.60 27.16
C ALA A 100 3.85 -22.22 27.56
N ALA A 101 3.66 -21.31 26.59
CA ALA A 101 3.06 -20.00 26.84
C ALA A 101 1.64 -20.11 27.41
N SER A 102 0.82 -21.01 26.86
CA SER A 102 -0.55 -21.24 27.34
C SER A 102 -0.57 -21.73 28.80
N HIS A 103 0.34 -22.64 29.17
CA HIS A 103 0.48 -23.09 30.55
C HIS A 103 0.93 -21.97 31.49
N CYS A 104 1.86 -21.12 31.05
CA CYS A 104 2.34 -19.98 31.83
C CYS A 104 1.29 -18.86 32.02
N ILE A 105 0.32 -18.74 31.11
CA ILE A 105 -0.79 -17.77 31.24
C ILE A 105 -1.79 -18.23 32.30
N ILE A 106 -2.02 -19.55 32.42
CA ILE A 106 -2.98 -20.12 33.36
C ILE A 106 -2.46 -20.08 34.80
N ASP A 107 -1.16 -20.32 35.00
CA ASP A 107 -0.55 -20.32 36.34
C ASP A 107 0.01 -18.93 36.71
N SER A 108 -0.57 -18.27 37.71
CA SER A 108 -0.18 -16.91 38.11
C SER A 108 1.03 -16.91 39.06
N PHE A 109 2.14 -17.48 38.62
CA PHE A 109 3.38 -17.56 39.41
C PHE A 109 4.34 -16.39 39.18
N LEU A 110 3.95 -15.40 38.36
CA LEU A 110 4.79 -14.24 38.00
C LEU A 110 5.38 -13.51 39.21
N LYS A 111 4.63 -13.39 40.31
CA LYS A 111 5.10 -12.76 41.56
C LYS A 111 6.24 -13.51 42.26
N ARG A 112 6.44 -14.78 41.92
CA ARG A 112 7.51 -15.65 42.46
C ARG A 112 8.62 -15.91 41.45
N MET A 113 8.48 -15.43 40.22
CA MET A 113 9.44 -15.67 39.15
C MET A 113 10.67 -14.79 39.34
N VAL A 114 11.85 -15.40 39.28
CA VAL A 114 13.15 -14.72 39.21
C VAL A 114 13.86 -15.24 37.96
N THR A 115 14.25 -14.34 37.07
CA THR A 115 14.95 -14.68 35.82
C THR A 115 16.34 -14.04 35.78
N SER A 116 17.26 -14.68 35.08
CA SER A 116 18.60 -14.17 34.79
C SER A 116 19.00 -14.65 33.40
N ASP A 117 19.73 -13.83 32.66
CA ASP A 117 20.29 -14.17 31.35
C ASP A 117 21.75 -13.68 31.28
N GLU A 118 22.57 -14.38 30.52
CA GLU A 118 23.98 -14.03 30.32
C GLU A 118 24.13 -13.24 29.03
N ASN A 119 24.64 -12.01 29.12
CA ASN A 119 24.92 -11.20 27.94
C ASN A 119 26.42 -10.94 27.81
N CYS A 120 26.99 -11.30 26.66
CA CYS A 120 28.39 -11.02 26.35
C CYS A 120 28.59 -9.53 26.04
N ILE A 121 29.45 -8.85 26.80
CA ILE A 121 29.86 -7.46 26.55
C ILE A 121 31.20 -7.48 25.82
N THR A 122 31.25 -6.90 24.62
CA THR A 122 32.48 -6.75 23.85
C THR A 122 33.13 -5.39 24.11
N TYR A 123 34.45 -5.36 24.24
CA TYR A 123 35.23 -4.12 24.37
C TYR A 123 35.88 -3.79 23.02
N SER A 124 35.63 -2.59 22.50
CA SER A 124 36.36 -2.05 21.36
C SER A 124 37.61 -1.31 21.87
N ASN A 125 38.79 -1.86 21.61
CA ASN A 125 40.03 -1.13 21.80
C ASN A 125 40.18 -0.13 20.64
N VAL A 126 39.97 1.15 20.93
CA VAL A 126 40.26 2.23 19.97
C VAL A 126 41.78 2.35 19.86
N LYS A 127 42.31 2.27 18.63
CA LYS A 127 43.74 2.40 18.35
C LYS A 127 44.09 3.84 18.06
#